data_AF-A0A6B2DHI4-F1
#
_entry.id   AF-A0A6B2DHI4-F1
#
_cell.length_a   1.000
_cell.length_b   1.000
_cell.length_c   1.000
_cell.angle_alpha   90.00
_cell.angle_beta   90.00
_cell.angle_gamma   90.00
#
_symmetry.space_group_name_H-M   'P 1'
#
loop_
_entity.id
_entity.type
_entity.pdbx_description
1 polymer ?
#
loop_
_entity_poly.entity_id
_entity_poly.type
_entity_poly.pdbx_seq_one_letter_code
_entity_poly.pdbx_strand_id
1 'polypeptide(L)' 'MNLRPHASLGRVLDDLGGTLLDLVLGDGDRPGGIGGVAIHDPLDEPALPQHALVLGVGLAEPGEVVRQLRTLARHDAAG' A
#
# COMPACT_ATOMS: atom_id res chain seq x y z
N MET A 1 2.27 -10.06 -27.28
CA MET A 1 2.61 -8.91 -26.40
C MET A 1 1.61 -8.94 -25.25
N ASN A 2 1.98 -9.52 -24.11
CA ASN A 2 1.09 -9.59 -22.95
C ASN A 2 1.08 -8.22 -22.26
N LEU A 3 0.15 -7.35 -22.67
CA LEU A 3 -0.23 -6.18 -21.88
C LEU A 3 -0.96 -6.69 -20.63
N ARG A 4 -0.21 -7.25 -19.66
CA ARG A 4 -0.76 -7.29 -18.30
C ARG A 4 -0.85 -5.82 -17.89
N PRO A 5 -2.04 -5.26 -17.66
CA PRO A 5 -2.12 -3.92 -17.10
C PRO A 5 -1.37 -4.02 -15.77
N HIS A 6 -0.28 -3.29 -15.61
CA HIS A 6 0.28 -3.12 -14.28
C HIS A 6 -0.85 -2.53 -13.43
N ALA A 7 -1.23 -3.20 -12.33
CA ALA A 7 -2.12 -2.60 -11.37
C ALA A 7 -1.42 -1.33 -10.89
N SER A 8 -1.97 -0.16 -11.19
CA SER A 8 -1.50 1.11 -10.66
C SER A 8 -2.21 1.39 -9.35
N LEU A 9 -1.61 2.21 -8.50
CA LEU A 9 -2.24 2.63 -7.26
C LEU A 9 -3.58 3.34 -7.51
N GLY A 10 -3.61 4.28 -8.45
CA GLY A 10 -4.83 5.01 -8.82
C GLY A 10 -5.97 4.08 -9.23
N ARG A 11 -5.68 3.06 -10.04
CA ARG A 11 -6.70 2.08 -10.43
C ARG A 11 -7.22 1.26 -9.24
N VAL A 12 -6.35 0.91 -8.30
CA VAL A 12 -6.77 0.20 -7.08
C VAL A 12 -7.66 1.07 -6.20
N LEU A 13 -7.31 2.36 -6.06
CA LEU A 13 -8.12 3.33 -5.33
C LEU A 13 -9.48 3.56 -6.03
N ASP A 14 -9.51 3.65 -7.36
CA ASP A 14 -10.75 3.77 -8.13
C ASP A 14 -11.65 2.52 -7.99
N ASP A 15 -11.05 1.33 -8.10
CA ASP A 15 -11.78 0.06 -8.05
C ASP A 15 -12.30 -0.26 -6.63
N LEU A 16 -11.57 0.11 -5.58
CA LEU A 16 -11.97 -0.09 -4.18
C LEU A 16 -12.86 1.05 -3.66
N GLY A 17 -12.72 2.25 -4.22
CA GLY A 17 -13.55 3.42 -3.99
C GLY A 17 -13.52 3.98 -2.56
N GLY A 18 -13.97 5.23 -2.41
CA GLY A 18 -14.06 5.95 -1.11
C GLY A 18 -15.05 5.36 -0.09
N THR A 19 -15.58 4.17 -0.37
CA THR A 19 -16.31 3.36 0.61
C THR A 19 -15.39 2.44 1.41
N LEU A 20 -14.24 2.04 0.85
CA LEU A 20 -13.28 1.14 1.49
C LEU A 20 -11.94 1.83 1.78
N LEU A 21 -11.43 2.64 0.84
CA LEU A 21 -10.15 3.31 0.95
C LEU A 21 -10.28 4.77 0.51
N ASP A 22 -9.88 5.68 1.38
CA ASP A 22 -9.72 7.10 1.07
C ASP A 22 -8.23 7.46 1.05
N LEU A 23 -7.81 8.16 0.01
CA LEU A 23 -6.46 8.71 -0.04
C LEU A 23 -6.35 9.90 0.91
N VAL A 24 -5.68 9.68 2.04
CA VAL A 24 -5.44 10.74 3.04
C VAL A 24 -4.25 11.62 2.65
N LEU A 25 -3.17 11.01 2.14
CA LEU A 25 -1.93 11.70 1.79
C LEU A 25 -1.20 10.97 0.67
N GLY A 26 -0.72 11.71 -0.33
CA GLY A 26 0.07 11.20 -1.45
C GLY A 26 -0.52 11.54 -2.81
N ASP A 27 0.03 10.94 -3.85
CA ASP A 27 -0.44 11.05 -5.23
C ASP A 27 -0.81 9.64 -5.73
N GLY A 28 -2.12 9.39 -5.86
CA GLY A 28 -2.66 8.11 -6.34
C GLY A 28 -2.37 7.86 -7.82
N ASP A 29 -2.19 8.94 -8.60
CA ASP A 29 -1.92 8.88 -10.04
C ASP A 29 -0.43 8.81 -10.37
N ARG A 30 0.43 8.69 -9.33
CA ARG A 30 1.87 8.60 -9.51
C ARG A 30 2.21 7.49 -10.52
N PRO A 31 2.98 7.79 -11.57
CA PRO A 31 3.31 6.81 -12.60
C PRO A 31 4.14 5.66 -12.01
N GLY A 32 3.66 4.44 -12.19
CA GLY A 32 4.27 3.22 -11.65
C GLY A 32 3.23 2.15 -11.37
N GLY A 33 3.64 0.89 -11.45
CA GLY A 33 2.80 -0.24 -11.01
C GLY A 33 3.05 -0.54 -9.54
N ILE A 34 2.03 -1.05 -8.84
CA ILE A 34 2.26 -1.68 -7.55
C ILE A 34 3.00 -3.01 -7.75
N GLY A 35 4.02 -3.26 -6.93
CA GLY A 35 4.81 -4.49 -6.96
C GLY A 35 4.11 -5.68 -6.32
N GLY A 36 3.02 -5.44 -5.61
CA GLY A 36 2.19 -6.47 -4.96
C GLY A 36 1.27 -5.86 -3.91
N VAL A 37 0.41 -6.69 -3.32
CA VAL A 37 -0.42 -6.33 -2.18
C VAL A 37 -0.01 -7.22 -1.00
N ALA A 38 0.22 -6.63 0.16
CA ALA A 38 0.53 -7.32 1.41
C ALA A 38 -0.46 -6.91 2.51
N ILE A 39 -0.73 -7.80 3.45
CA ILE A 39 -1.50 -7.49 4.66
C ILE A 39 -0.50 -7.42 5.80
N HIS A 40 -0.59 -6.38 6.64
CA HIS A 40 0.25 -6.28 7.81
C HIS A 40 -0.09 -7.40 8.81
N ASP A 41 0.91 -8.20 9.18
CA ASP A 41 0.89 -9.08 10.34
C ASP A 41 1.92 -8.58 11.38
N PRO A 42 1.51 -8.24 12.62
CA PRO A 42 2.43 -7.80 13.67
C PRO A 42 3.42 -8.89 14.13
N LEU A 43 3.10 -10.16 13.90
CA LEU A 43 3.87 -11.32 14.35
C LEU A 43 4.85 -11.83 13.28
N ASP A 44 4.77 -11.31 12.05
CA ASP A 44 5.63 -11.70 10.93
C ASP A 44 6.52 -10.54 10.47
N GLU A 45 7.70 -10.88 9.95
CA GLU A 45 8.59 -9.88 9.37
C GLU A 45 8.09 -9.49 7.96
N PRO A 46 7.94 -8.19 7.63
CA PRO A 46 7.33 -7.80 6.37
C PRO A 46 8.17 -8.22 5.15
N ALA A 47 7.71 -9.25 4.43
CA ALA A 47 8.23 -9.59 3.10
C ALA A 47 7.62 -8.66 2.04
N LEU A 48 8.08 -7.40 1.98
CA LEU A 48 7.52 -6.38 1.10
C LEU A 48 8.28 -6.28 -0.22
N PRO A 49 7.65 -6.60 -1.37
CA PRO A 49 8.20 -6.24 -2.67
C PRO A 49 8.31 -4.71 -2.80
N GLN A 50 9.20 -4.23 -3.66
CA GLN A 50 9.27 -2.79 -3.95
C GLN A 50 7.93 -2.30 -4.50
N HIS A 51 7.51 -1.09 -4.10
CA HIS A 51 6.25 -0.49 -4.51
C HIS A 51 5.01 -1.31 -4.11
N ALA A 52 5.06 -2.04 -2.99
CA ALA A 52 3.90 -2.76 -2.47
C ALA A 52 2.79 -1.82 -1.98
N LEU A 53 1.54 -2.26 -2.07
CA LEU A 53 0.42 -1.72 -1.31
C LEU A 53 0.22 -2.58 -0.05
N VAL A 54 0.28 -1.98 1.14
CA VAL A 54 0.21 -2.71 2.41
C VAL A 54 -1.05 -2.35 3.18
N LEU A 55 -1.90 -3.33 3.45
CA LEU A 55 -3.11 -3.14 4.25
C LEU A 55 -2.78 -3.21 5.73
N GLY A 56 -2.78 -2.07 6.42
CA GLY A 56 -2.50 -1.92 7.85
C GLY A 56 -3.64 -2.41 8.77
N VAL A 57 -4.09 -3.65 8.61
CA VAL A 57 -5.20 -4.21 9.40
C VAL A 57 -4.80 -4.31 10.88
N GLY A 58 -5.69 -3.90 11.77
CA GLY A 58 -5.50 -4.03 13.22
C GLY A 58 -4.59 -2.99 13.87
N LEU A 59 -4.11 -1.98 13.12
CA LEU A 59 -3.42 -0.84 13.69
C LEU A 59 -4.41 0.04 14.45
N ALA A 60 -4.20 0.22 15.75
CA ALA A 60 -5.13 0.97 16.61
C ALA A 60 -4.47 2.23 17.19
N GLU A 61 -3.19 2.16 17.51
CA GLU A 61 -2.49 3.26 18.18
C GLU A 61 -1.69 4.13 17.21
N PRO A 62 -1.66 5.47 17.39
CA PRO A 62 -0.89 6.36 16.51
C PRO A 62 0.59 5.98 16.40
N GLY A 63 1.19 5.48 17.49
CA GLY A 63 2.57 5.00 17.49
C GLY A 63 2.80 3.80 16.58
N GLU A 64 1.81 2.90 16.47
CA GLU A 64 1.85 1.74 15.58
C GLU A 64 1.82 2.18 14.12
N VAL A 65 0.92 3.11 13.78
CA VAL A 65 0.81 3.68 12.42
C VAL A 65 2.12 4.36 12.02
N VAL A 66 2.67 5.22 12.87
CA VAL A 66 3.95 5.92 12.58
C VAL A 66 5.10 4.92 12.41
N ARG A 67 5.16 3.87 13.24
CA ARG A 67 6.17 2.82 13.11
C ARG A 67 6.03 2.07 11.79
N GLN A 68 4.80 1.77 11.37
CA GLN A 68 4.56 1.09 10.10
C GLN A 68 4.93 1.96 8.91
N LEU A 69 4.52 3.22 8.87
CA LEU A 69 4.87 4.15 7.78
C LEU A 69 6.38 4.28 7.58
N ARG A 70 7.17 4.29 8.68
CA ARG A 70 8.64 4.29 8.60
C ARG A 70 9.20 3.01 7.98
N THR A 71 8.58 1.86 8.24
CA THR A 71 8.95 0.61 7.60
C THR A 71 8.63 0.64 6.12
N LEU A 72 7.42 1.04 5.74
CA LEU A 72 6.96 1.10 4.35
C LEU A 72 7.83 2.03 3.49
N ALA A 73 8.27 3.16 4.04
CA ALA A 73 9.14 4.10 3.35
C ALA A 73 10.46 3.47 2.84
N ARG A 74 10.98 2.43 3.52
CA ARG A 74 12.19 1.72 3.09
C ARG A 74 11.99 0.86 1.84
N HIS A 75 10.74 0.58 1.48
CA HIS A 75 10.35 -0.26 0.34
C HIS A 75 9.63 0.54 -0.76
N ASP A 76 9.58 1.87 -0.65
CA ASP A 76 8.77 2.77 -1.49
C ASP A 76 7.30 2.27 -1.62
N ALA A 77 6.77 1.75 -0.51
CA ALA A 77 5.44 1.14 -0.43
C ALA A 77 4.37 2.16 0.00
N ALA A 78 3.13 1.93 -0.44
CA ALA A 78 1.92 2.63 0.00
C ALA A 78 1.21 1.83 1.11
N GLY A 79 0.46 2.50 2.00
CA GLY A 79 -0.27 1.84 3.08
C GLY A 79 -1.42 2.66 3.63
#